data_AF-A0A1Z4QU18-F1
#
_entry.id   AF-A0A1Z4QU18-F1
#
_cell.length_a   1.000
_cell.length_b   1.000
_cell.length_c   1.000
_cell.angle_alpha   90.00
_cell.angle_beta   90.00
_cell.angle_gamma   90.00
#
_symmetry.space_group_name_H-M   'P 1'
#
loop_
_entity.id
_entity.type
_entity.pdbx_description
1 polymer ?
#
loop_
_entity_poly.entity_id
_entity_poly.type
_entity_poly.pdbx_seq_one_letter_code
_entity_poly.pdbx_strand_id
1 'polypeptide(L)'
;MLNLPDDVLEALRQGKLEYTKAREIAKVKQESDRKYLVNIAISQNLSLSEIKQMIQKLQPKTTPTTSKETLRAKYSDIGKRLKTTQVWENSDKVERLEKLLTELDQLLN
;
A
#
# COMPACT_ATOMS: atom_id res chain seq x y z
N MET A 1 22.55 5.53 -1.07
CA MET A 1 22.16 4.56 -0.02
C MET A 1 20.77 4.94 0.45
N LEU A 2 19.85 3.98 0.69
CA LEU A 2 18.51 4.32 1.20
C LEU A 2 18.66 4.93 2.60
N ASN A 3 18.15 6.15 2.81
CA ASN A 3 18.07 6.77 4.13
C ASN A 3 16.99 6.04 4.95
N LEU A 4 17.39 5.01 5.72
CA LEU A 4 16.53 4.45 6.77
C LEU A 4 16.64 5.32 8.03
N PRO A 5 15.54 5.52 8.77
CA PRO A 5 15.58 6.14 10.10
C PRO A 5 16.49 5.35 11.04
N ASP A 6 17.23 6.06 11.92
CA ASP A 6 18.19 5.44 12.84
C ASP A 6 17.58 4.33 13.70
N ASP A 7 16.33 4.48 14.14
CA ASP A 7 15.61 3.49 14.96
C ASP A 7 15.39 2.14 14.24
N VAL A 8 15.20 2.16 12.91
CA VAL A 8 15.08 0.95 12.10
C VAL A 8 16.47 0.40 11.74
N LEU A 9 17.40 1.30 11.49
CA LEU A 9 18.75 0.99 11.05
C LEU A 9 19.53 0.25 12.14
N GLU A 10 19.32 0.62 13.41
CA GLU A 10 19.93 -0.07 14.55
C GLU A 10 19.49 -1.54 14.65
N ALA A 11 18.18 -1.81 14.51
CA ALA A 11 17.63 -3.16 14.51
C ALA A 11 18.16 -4.02 13.33
N LEU A 12 18.32 -3.40 12.17
CA LEU A 12 18.91 -4.03 10.98
C LEU A 12 20.40 -4.36 11.21
N ARG A 13 21.18 -3.42 11.75
CA ARG A 13 22.61 -3.62 12.05
C ARG A 13 22.85 -4.72 13.08
N GLN A 14 21.95 -4.85 14.05
CA GLN A 14 22.00 -5.92 15.05
C GLN A 14 21.60 -7.30 14.49
N GLY A 15 21.21 -7.40 13.21
CA GLY A 15 20.76 -8.66 12.59
C GLY A 15 19.41 -9.16 13.10
N LYS A 16 18.68 -8.34 13.87
CA LYS A 16 17.38 -8.71 14.45
C LYS A 16 16.21 -8.49 13.48
N LEU A 17 16.46 -7.75 12.40
CA LEU A 17 15.46 -7.40 11.41
C LEU A 17 16.06 -7.51 10.02
N GLU A 18 15.41 -8.26 9.12
CA GLU A 18 15.84 -8.37 7.74
C GLU A 18 15.63 -7.06 6.96
N TYR A 19 16.45 -6.82 5.95
CA TYR A 19 16.44 -5.60 5.16
C TYR A 19 15.07 -5.24 4.56
N THR A 20 14.34 -6.24 4.06
CA THR A 20 13.03 -6.05 3.44
C THR A 20 11.97 -5.62 4.46
N LYS A 21 12.03 -6.18 5.67
CA LYS A 21 11.15 -5.82 6.80
C LYS A 21 11.47 -4.40 7.30
N ALA A 22 12.76 -4.11 7.47
CA ALA A 22 13.26 -2.78 7.83
C ALA A 22 12.77 -1.70 6.84
N ARG A 23 12.87 -1.98 5.53
CA ARG A 23 12.42 -1.05 4.48
C ARG A 23 10.92 -0.76 4.52
N GLU A 24 10.08 -1.72 4.88
CA GLU A 24 8.64 -1.48 5.03
C GLU A 24 8.34 -0.62 6.27
N ILE A 25 8.96 -0.93 7.41
CA ILE A 25 8.75 -0.17 8.66
C ILE A 25 9.24 1.27 8.52
N ALA A 26 10.33 1.51 7.77
CA ALA A 26 10.85 2.84 7.48
C ALA A 26 9.87 3.76 6.72
N LYS A 27 8.81 3.23 6.10
CA LYS A 27 7.76 4.04 5.45
C LYS A 27 6.85 4.75 6.46
N VAL A 28 6.87 4.35 7.73
CA VAL A 28 6.04 4.93 8.78
C VAL A 28 6.63 6.26 9.23
N LYS A 29 5.89 7.35 9.00
CA LYS A 29 6.33 8.73 9.30
C LYS A 29 6.44 8.99 10.80
N GLN A 30 5.43 8.57 11.56
CA GLN A 30 5.39 8.76 13.00
C GLN A 30 6.44 7.89 13.69
N GLU A 31 7.38 8.52 14.38
CA GLU A 31 8.48 7.85 15.06
C GLU A 31 8.00 6.86 16.14
N SER A 32 6.98 7.25 16.92
CA SER A 32 6.41 6.39 17.98
C SER A 32 5.85 5.08 17.41
N ASP A 33 5.08 5.16 16.31
CA ASP A 33 4.50 3.99 15.64
C ASP A 33 5.58 3.12 15.00
N ARG A 34 6.61 3.76 14.43
CA ARG A 34 7.74 3.07 13.82
C ARG A 34 8.53 2.27 14.86
N LYS A 35 8.88 2.89 15.99
CA LYS A 35 9.56 2.22 17.12
C LYS A 35 8.73 1.08 17.70
N TYR A 36 7.41 1.27 17.82
CA TYR A 36 6.50 0.21 18.26
C TYR A 36 6.51 -0.99 17.28
N LEU A 37 6.43 -0.71 15.98
CA LEU A 37 6.50 -1.73 14.94
C LEU A 37 7.83 -2.49 14.92
N VAL A 38 8.97 -1.81 15.08
CA VAL A 38 10.28 -2.46 15.18
C VAL A 38 10.30 -3.44 16.35
N ASN A 39 9.87 -3.00 17.54
CA ASN A 39 9.86 -3.84 18.73
C ASN A 39 8.96 -5.08 18.57
N ILE A 40 7.75 -4.90 18.05
CA ILE A 40 6.84 -6.04 17.83
C ILE A 40 7.36 -6.97 16.74
N ALA A 41 7.90 -6.42 15.64
CA ALA A 41 8.44 -7.22 14.56
C ALA A 41 9.57 -8.15 15.03
N ILE A 42 10.43 -7.66 15.93
CA ILE A 42 11.49 -8.47 16.55
C ILE A 42 10.91 -9.45 17.56
N SER A 43 10.07 -8.98 18.49
CA SER A 43 9.56 -9.79 19.60
C SER A 43 8.64 -10.93 19.15
N GLN A 44 7.83 -10.71 18.12
CA GLN A 44 6.90 -11.71 17.59
C GLN A 44 7.41 -12.35 16.29
N ASN A 45 8.64 -12.04 15.88
CA ASN A 45 9.26 -12.51 14.64
C ASN A 45 8.34 -12.36 13.41
N LEU A 46 7.70 -11.20 13.29
CA LEU A 46 6.66 -10.99 12.28
C LEU A 46 7.19 -11.21 10.87
N SER A 47 6.35 -11.81 10.04
CA SER A 47 6.55 -11.89 8.60
C SER A 47 6.36 -10.52 7.93
N LEU A 48 6.88 -10.39 6.70
CA LEU A 48 6.71 -9.17 5.90
C LEU A 48 5.22 -8.82 5.68
N SER A 49 4.36 -9.83 5.53
CA SER A 49 2.92 -9.65 5.34
C SER A 49 2.23 -9.13 6.60
N GLU A 50 2.60 -9.66 7.77
CA GLU A 50 2.04 -9.21 9.06
C GLU A 50 2.48 -7.78 9.39
N ILE A 51 3.73 -7.42 9.09
CA ILE A 51 4.23 -6.04 9.22
C ILE A 51 3.39 -5.08 8.36
N LYS A 52 3.11 -5.44 7.10
CA LYS A 52 2.25 -4.65 6.21
C LYS A 52 0.84 -4.49 6.76
N GLN A 53 0.27 -5.54 7.37
CA GLN A 53 -1.06 -5.47 7.99
C GLN A 53 -1.05 -4.58 9.23
N MET A 54 -0.03 -4.66 10.08
CA MET A 54 0.10 -3.81 11.27
C MET A 54 0.28 -2.34 10.91
N ILE A 55 1.08 -2.02 9.89
CA ILE A 55 1.21 -0.65 9.37
C ILE A 55 -0.15 -0.11 8.91
N GLN A 56 -0.94 -0.92 8.20
CA GLN A 56 -2.30 -0.53 7.78
C GLN A 56 -3.27 -0.32 8.95
N LYS A 57 -3.07 -1.02 10.09
CA LYS A 57 -3.90 -0.86 11.30
C LYS A 57 -3.52 0.38 12.11
N LEU A 58 -2.22 0.70 12.18
CA LEU A 58 -1.69 1.83 12.96
C LEU A 58 -1.87 3.17 12.25
N GLN A 59 -1.86 3.19 10.92
CA GLN A 59 -2.15 4.40 10.17
C GLN A 59 -3.68 4.58 10.09
N PRO A 60 -4.26 5.66 10.64
CA PRO A 60 -5.69 5.93 10.50
C PRO A 60 -5.95 6.11 9.02
N LYS A 61 -6.66 5.16 8.36
CA LYS A 61 -7.08 5.12 6.94
C LYS A 61 -6.69 6.36 6.13
N THR A 62 -5.40 6.61 5.97
CA THR A 62 -4.89 7.75 5.25
C THR A 62 -4.45 7.13 3.95
N THR A 63 -5.44 7.12 3.06
CA THR A 63 -5.30 7.17 1.60
C THR A 63 -4.00 6.59 1.05
N PRO A 64 -4.08 5.54 0.21
CA PRO A 64 -2.90 4.95 -0.40
C PRO A 64 -2.05 6.05 -1.02
N THR A 65 -0.81 6.14 -0.59
CA THR A 65 0.17 7.09 -1.10
C THR A 65 0.09 7.07 -2.62
N THR A 66 -0.15 8.26 -3.17
CA THR A 66 -0.36 8.63 -4.58
C THR A 66 0.87 8.36 -5.44
N SER A 67 1.53 7.23 -5.25
CA SER A 67 2.52 6.72 -6.18
C SER A 67 1.80 6.30 -7.45
N LYS A 68 2.33 6.69 -8.61
CA LYS A 68 1.84 6.27 -9.93
C LYS A 68 1.63 4.75 -10.02
N GLU A 69 2.44 3.99 -9.27
CA GLU A 69 2.36 2.54 -9.13
C GLU A 69 1.08 2.06 -8.42
N THR A 70 0.65 2.75 -7.36
CA THR A 70 -0.61 2.45 -6.67
C THR A 70 -1.83 2.81 -7.52
N LEU A 71 -1.73 3.89 -8.31
CA LEU A 71 -2.77 4.26 -9.26
C LEU A 71 -2.92 3.20 -10.36
N ARG A 72 -1.79 2.71 -10.91
CA ARG A 72 -1.76 1.59 -11.86
C ARG A 72 -2.32 0.30 -11.26
N ALA A 73 -1.97 -0.02 -10.01
CA ALA A 73 -2.49 -1.19 -9.31
C ALA A 73 -4.00 -1.11 -9.12
N LYS A 74 -4.52 0.05 -8.67
CA LYS A 74 -5.97 0.29 -8.57
C LYS A 74 -6.67 0.17 -9.91
N TYR A 75 -6.10 0.74 -10.98
CA TYR A 75 -6.66 0.62 -12.33
C TYR A 75 -6.74 -0.85 -12.77
N SER A 76 -5.67 -1.63 -12.56
CA SER A 76 -5.66 -3.06 -12.90
C SER A 76 -6.70 -3.87 -12.10
N ASP A 77 -6.86 -3.58 -10.81
CA ASP A 77 -7.86 -4.24 -9.96
C ASP A 77 -9.29 -3.91 -10.41
N ILE A 78 -9.57 -2.63 -10.67
CA ILE A 78 -10.87 -2.17 -11.18
C ILE A 78 -11.18 -2.87 -12.50
N GLY A 79 -10.23 -2.94 -13.44
CA GLY A 79 -10.43 -3.63 -14.72
C GLY A 79 -10.74 -5.13 -14.57
N LYS A 80 -10.07 -5.82 -13.65
CA LYS A 80 -10.37 -7.24 -13.35
C LYS A 80 -11.77 -7.43 -12.77
N ARG A 81 -12.15 -6.56 -11.83
CA ARG A 81 -13.47 -6.59 -11.18
C ARG A 81 -14.57 -6.25 -12.16
N LEU A 82 -14.34 -5.29 -13.06
CA LEU A 82 -15.30 -4.91 -14.09
C LEU A 82 -15.63 -6.09 -15.01
N LYS A 83 -14.66 -6.94 -15.35
CA LYS A 83 -14.87 -8.14 -16.16
C LYS A 83 -15.65 -9.26 -15.44
N THR A 84 -15.52 -9.36 -14.12
CA THR A 84 -16.14 -10.42 -13.31
C THR A 84 -17.45 -10.01 -12.68
N THR A 85 -17.71 -8.71 -12.57
CA THR A 85 -18.92 -8.18 -11.93
C THR A 85 -20.00 -7.94 -12.97
N GLN A 86 -21.24 -8.16 -12.55
CA GLN A 86 -22.48 -7.93 -13.27
C GLN A 86 -22.79 -6.45 -13.60
N VAL A 87 -21.77 -5.57 -13.60
CA VAL A 87 -21.91 -4.14 -13.91
C VAL A 87 -22.49 -3.94 -15.31
N TRP A 88 -22.20 -4.87 -16.24
CA TRP A 88 -22.69 -4.88 -17.62
C TRP A 88 -24.19 -5.17 -17.76
N GLU A 89 -24.83 -5.73 -16.73
CA GLU A 89 -26.26 -6.08 -16.78
C GLU A 89 -27.16 -4.95 -16.24
N ASN A 90 -26.57 -3.87 -15.74
CA ASN A 90 -27.32 -2.72 -15.23
C ASN A 90 -27.14 -1.50 -16.17
N SER A 91 -28.21 -1.12 -16.87
CA SER A 91 -28.18 -0.05 -17.88
C SER A 91 -27.69 1.30 -17.34
N ASP A 92 -28.09 1.70 -16.13
CA ASP A 92 -27.63 2.96 -15.50
C ASP A 92 -26.13 2.94 -15.21
N LYS A 93 -25.60 1.79 -14.80
CA LYS A 93 -24.16 1.65 -14.50
C LYS A 93 -23.32 1.60 -15.77
N VAL A 94 -23.84 1.00 -16.84
CA VAL A 94 -23.18 0.96 -18.15
C VAL A 94 -23.07 2.37 -18.74
N GLU A 95 -24.13 3.18 -18.68
CA GLU A 95 -24.06 4.57 -19.20
C GLU A 95 -23.04 5.42 -18.44
N ARG A 96 -22.98 5.29 -17.11
CA ARG A 96 -21.95 5.97 -16.29
C ARG A 96 -20.54 5.47 -16.59
N LEU A 97 -20.40 4.17 -16.82
CA LEU A 97 -19.11 3.57 -17.16
C LEU A 97 -18.61 4.05 -18.52
N GLU A 98 -19.50 4.18 -19.50
CA GLU A 98 -19.18 4.72 -20.83
C GLU A 98 -18.61 6.15 -20.72
N LYS A 99 -19.31 7.04 -20.00
CA LYS A 99 -18.84 8.42 -19.76
C LYS A 99 -17.44 8.46 -19.12
N LEU A 100 -17.23 7.64 -18.09
CA LEU A 100 -15.93 7.55 -17.40
C LEU A 100 -14.82 7.00 -18.31
N LEU A 101 -15.13 6.06 -19.20
CA LEU A 101 -14.17 5.55 -20.18
C LEU A 101 -13.81 6.60 -21.23
N THR A 102 -14.79 7.40 -21.68
CA THR A 102 -14.53 8.53 -22.58
C THR A 102 -13.63 9.58 -21.92
N GLU A 103 -13.88 9.94 -20.67
CA GLU A 103 -13.00 10.87 -19.93
C GLU A 103 -11.58 10.30 -19.77
N LEU A 104 -11.43 8.99 -19.56
CA LEU A 104 -10.12 8.34 -19.50
C LEU A 104 -9.39 8.34 -20.85
N ASP A 105 -10.10 8.16 -21.96
CA ASP A 105 -9.54 8.20 -23.32
C ASP A 105 -9.04 9.60 -23.67
N GLN A 106 -9.81 10.64 -23.30
CA GLN A 106 -9.40 12.05 -23.47
C GLN A 106 -8.12 12.41 -22.71
N LEU A 107 -7.78 11.71 -21.64
CA LEU A 107 -6.53 11.94 -20.90
C LEU A 107 -5.31 11.27 -21.56
N LEU A 108 -5.53 10.38 -22.53
CA LEU A 108 -4.47 9.65 -23.26
C LEU A 108 -4.13 10.28 -24.62
N ASN A 109 -5.00 11.15 -25.13
CA ASN A 109 -4.87 11.88 -26.40
C ASN A 109 -4.45 13.34 -26.17
#